data_AF-A0A2Z4ZGJ4-F1
#
_entry.id   AF-A0A2Z4ZGJ4-F1
#
_cell.length_a   1.000
_cell.length_b   1.000
_cell.length_c   1.000
_cell.angle_alpha   90.00
_cell.angle_beta   90.00
_cell.angle_gamma   90.00
#
_symmetry.space_group_name_H-M   'P 1'
#
loop_
_entity.id
_entity.type
_entity.pdbx_description
1 polymer ?
#
loop_
_entity_poly.entity_id
_entity_poly.type
_entity_poly.pdbx_seq_one_letter_code
_entity_poly.pdbx_strand_id
1 'polypeptide(L)' 'MRFPHCLNPEPPMTDDTPPFSEAQASVLIGTAEKMVEIWTRLPAEKQAALLARFGSEENAIAALVTTRLVSGQNDR' A
#
# COMPACT_ATOMS: atom_id res chain seq x y z
N MET A 1 45.03 16.25 34.82
CA MET A 1 44.20 16.48 33.61
C MET A 1 43.16 15.38 33.52
N ARG A 2 41.89 15.73 33.28
CA ARG A 2 40.74 14.83 33.27
C ARG A 2 40.09 14.90 31.88
N PHE A 3 39.74 13.71 31.36
CA PHE A 3 38.98 13.39 30.13
C PHE A 3 39.71 13.46 28.79
N PRO A 4 39.63 12.36 28.02
CA PRO A 4 38.94 12.44 26.74
C PRO A 4 37.62 11.67 26.84
N HIS A 5 36.58 12.33 26.35
CA HIS A 5 35.25 11.77 26.19
C HIS A 5 35.32 10.57 25.25
N CYS A 6 34.92 9.38 25.71
CA CYS A 6 34.52 8.29 24.83
C CYS A 6 33.24 8.76 24.12
N LEU A 7 33.39 9.44 22.99
CA LEU A 7 32.32 9.56 22.00
C LEU A 7 32.03 8.13 21.53
N ASN A 8 31.04 7.48 22.14
CA ASN A 8 30.39 6.34 21.52
C ASN A 8 29.79 6.87 20.20
N PRO A 9 30.12 6.29 19.04
CA PRO A 9 29.34 6.56 17.84
C PRO A 9 27.94 5.99 18.10
N GLU A 10 26.96 6.88 18.26
CA GLU A 10 25.55 6.48 18.23
C GLU A 10 25.32 5.75 16.90
N PRO A 11 24.74 4.55 16.90
CA PRO A 11 24.46 3.85 15.65
C PRO A 11 23.59 4.74 14.78
N PRO A 12 23.83 4.81 13.46
CA PRO A 12 22.97 5.57 12.57
C PRO A 12 21.55 5.08 12.81
N MET A 13 20.65 6.02 13.09
CA MET A 13 19.21 5.83 13.09
C MET A 13 18.83 5.44 11.66
N THR A 14 19.08 4.17 11.36
CA THR A 14 18.72 3.53 10.11
C THR A 14 17.24 3.37 10.26
N ASP A 15 16.49 4.16 9.51
CA ASP A 15 15.05 4.04 9.38
C ASP A 15 14.79 2.57 8.98
N ASP A 16 14.47 1.73 9.96
CA ASP A 16 14.25 0.28 9.84
C ASP A 16 12.93 0.00 9.09
N THR A 17 12.51 0.93 8.23
CA THR A 17 11.43 0.71 7.28
C THR A 17 12.01 -0.21 6.20
N PRO A 18 11.61 -1.49 6.13
CA PRO A 18 12.11 -2.37 5.09
C PRO A 18 11.81 -1.73 3.74
N PRO A 19 12.81 -1.64 2.82
CA PRO A 19 12.58 -1.06 1.52
C PRO A 19 11.45 -1.81 0.83
N PHE A 20 10.53 -1.06 0.22
CA PHE A 20 9.46 -1.63 -0.58
C PHE A 20 10.08 -2.57 -1.63
N SER A 21 9.92 -3.88 -1.41
CA SER A 21 10.60 -4.91 -2.19
C SER A 21 9.91 -5.09 -3.54
N GLU A 22 10.66 -5.43 -4.57
CA GLU A 22 10.10 -5.78 -5.90
C GLU A 22 9.06 -6.91 -5.78
N ALA A 23 9.24 -7.87 -4.87
CA ALA A 23 8.25 -8.91 -4.61
C ALA A 23 6.92 -8.33 -4.09
N GLN A 24 6.99 -7.29 -3.23
CA GLN A 24 5.79 -6.57 -2.78
C GLN A 24 5.17 -5.80 -3.95
N ALA A 25 5.99 -5.17 -4.79
CA ALA A 25 5.54 -4.49 -6.02
C ALA A 25 4.79 -5.45 -6.96
N SER A 26 5.34 -6.64 -7.24
CA SER A 26 4.67 -7.64 -8.08
C SER A 26 3.34 -8.12 -7.47
N VAL A 27 3.26 -8.29 -6.15
CA VAL A 27 2.01 -8.62 -5.47
C VAL A 27 1.00 -7.47 -5.58
N LEU A 28 1.43 -6.22 -5.42
CA LEU A 28 0.55 -5.04 -5.58
C LEU A 28 0.03 -4.92 -7.01
N ILE A 29 0.90 -5.08 -8.01
CA ILE A 29 0.56 -5.01 -9.42
C ILE A 29 -0.45 -6.12 -9.77
N GLY A 30 -0.18 -7.37 -9.40
CA GLY A 30 -1.11 -8.48 -9.65
C GLY A 30 -2.44 -8.31 -8.91
N THR A 31 -2.43 -7.68 -7.73
CA THR A 31 -3.66 -7.33 -7.00
C THR A 31 -4.44 -6.23 -7.73
N ALA A 32 -3.75 -5.20 -8.23
CA ALA A 32 -4.34 -4.10 -8.99
C ALA A 32 -4.95 -4.60 -10.30
N GLU A 33 -4.24 -5.43 -11.07
CA GLU A 33 -4.76 -6.05 -12.29
C GLU A 33 -6.04 -6.84 -12.04
N LYS A 34 -6.04 -7.68 -10.99
CA LYS A 34 -7.21 -8.46 -10.60
C LYS A 34 -8.38 -7.57 -10.14
N MET A 35 -8.09 -6.40 -9.57
CA MET A 35 -9.12 -5.43 -9.18
C MET A 35 -9.71 -4.67 -10.35
N VAL A 36 -8.91 -4.35 -11.36
CA VAL A 36 -9.40 -3.83 -12.64
C VAL A 36 -10.31 -4.87 -13.31
N GLU A 37 -9.94 -6.15 -13.26
CA GLU A 37 -10.79 -7.24 -13.75
C GLU A 37 -12.12 -7.35 -12.96
N ILE A 38 -12.09 -7.23 -11.64
CA ILE A 38 -13.30 -7.21 -10.82
C ILE A 38 -14.14 -5.95 -11.10
N TRP A 39 -13.51 -4.80 -11.28
CA TRP A 39 -14.17 -3.55 -11.65
C TRP A 39 -14.92 -3.67 -12.97
N THR A 40 -14.25 -4.18 -14.01
CA THR A 40 -14.86 -4.39 -15.33
C THR A 40 -15.97 -5.46 -15.33
N ARG A 41 -15.97 -6.39 -14.37
CA ARG A 41 -17.06 -7.37 -14.17
C ARG A 41 -18.17 -6.89 -13.22
N LEU A 42 -17.98 -5.79 -12.49
CA LEU A 42 -19.01 -5.23 -11.60
C LEU A 42 -20.16 -4.62 -12.42
N PRO A 43 -21.41 -4.74 -11.95
CA PRO A 43 -22.56 -4.11 -12.61
C PRO A 43 -22.46 -2.58 -12.53
N ALA A 44 -23.00 -1.90 -13.54
CA ALA A 44 -22.93 -0.45 -13.69
C ALA A 44 -23.46 0.33 -12.48
N GLU A 45 -24.47 -0.20 -11.76
CA GLU A 45 -24.96 0.41 -10.51
C GLU A 45 -23.88 0.50 -9.43
N LYS A 46 -23.04 -0.53 -9.29
CA LYS A 46 -21.96 -0.52 -8.29
C LYS A 46 -20.80 0.37 -8.72
N GLN A 47 -20.46 0.37 -10.01
CA GLN A 47 -19.48 1.32 -10.55
C GLN A 47 -19.95 2.76 -10.37
N ALA A 48 -21.23 3.06 -10.65
CA ALA A 48 -21.81 4.39 -10.47
C ALA A 48 -21.82 4.82 -9.00
N ALA A 49 -22.14 3.92 -8.06
CA ALA A 49 -22.07 4.20 -6.63
C ALA A 49 -20.62 4.46 -6.15
N LEU A 50 -19.64 3.77 -6.72
CA LEU A 50 -18.22 3.99 -6.44
C LEU A 50 -17.73 5.31 -7.06
N LEU A 51 -18.08 5.59 -8.32
CA LEU A 51 -17.79 6.86 -8.99
C LEU A 51 -18.43 8.05 -8.28
N ALA A 52 -19.65 7.90 -7.75
CA ALA A 52 -20.31 8.95 -6.96
C ALA A 52 -19.59 9.26 -5.64
N ARG A 53 -18.83 8.30 -5.08
CA ARG A 53 -18.08 8.48 -3.83
C ARG A 53 -16.63 8.88 -4.05
N PHE A 54 -16.00 8.39 -5.11
CA PHE A 54 -14.58 8.55 -5.39
C PHE A 54 -14.27 9.58 -6.49
N GLY A 55 -15.27 10.00 -7.26
CA GLY A 55 -15.19 11.04 -8.29
C GLY A 55 -14.54 10.59 -9.61
N SER A 56 -13.64 9.60 -9.56
CA SER A 56 -12.91 9.10 -10.73
C SER A 56 -12.74 7.59 -10.66
N GLU A 57 -12.63 6.96 -11.84
CA GLU A 57 -12.41 5.52 -11.96
C GLU A 57 -11.08 5.10 -11.30
N GLU A 58 -10.00 5.85 -11.52
CA GLU A 58 -8.70 5.56 -10.91
C GLU A 58 -8.77 5.58 -9.37
N ASN A 59 -9.49 6.54 -8.78
CA ASN A 59 -9.68 6.61 -7.33
C ASN A 59 -10.53 5.45 -6.81
N ALA A 60 -11.57 5.05 -7.55
CA ALA A 60 -12.40 3.93 -7.17
C ALA A 60 -11.62 2.60 -7.20
N ILE A 61 -10.78 2.41 -8.22
CA ILE A 61 -9.91 1.24 -8.34
C ILE A 61 -8.82 1.28 -7.26
N ALA A 62 -8.19 2.42 -7.02
CA ALA A 62 -7.20 2.58 -5.95
C ALA A 62 -7.78 2.29 -4.57
N ALA A 63 -9.01 2.73 -4.31
CA ALA A 63 -9.75 2.44 -3.08
C ALA A 63 -10.09 0.95 -2.95
N LEU A 64 -10.46 0.28 -4.04
CA LEU A 64 -10.68 -1.16 -4.06
C LEU A 64 -9.39 -1.93 -3.76
N VAL A 65 -8.28 -1.56 -4.40
CA VAL A 65 -6.96 -2.17 -4.19
C VAL A 65 -6.51 -2.00 -2.75
N THR A 66 -6.57 -0.78 -2.20
CA THR A 66 -6.22 -0.50 -0.79
C THR A 66 -7.13 -1.22 0.19
N THR A 67 -8.45 -1.27 -0.07
CA THR A 67 -9.38 -2.04 0.78
C THR A 67 -9.01 -3.52 0.81
N ARG A 68 -8.57 -4.10 -0.31
CA ARG A 68 -8.15 -5.52 -0.34
C ARG A 68 -6.79 -5.75 0.28
N LEU A 69 -5.86 -4.81 0.15
CA LEU A 69 -4.57 -4.88 0.84
C LEU A 69 -4.76 -4.81 2.36
N VAL A 70 -5.64 -3.91 2.84
CA VAL A 70 -5.99 -3.79 4.26
C VAL A 70 -6.82 -4.98 4.75
N SER A 71 -7.77 -5.47 3.95
CA SER A 71 -8.59 -6.63 4.30
C SER A 71 -7.81 -7.95 4.24
N GLY A 72 -6.83 -8.08 3.34
CA GLY A 72 -5.94 -9.25 3.25
C GLY A 72 -4.88 -9.27 4.34
N GLN A 73 -4.56 -8.13 4.96
CA GLN A 73 -3.68 -8.05 6.14
C GLN A 73 -4.36 -8.46 7.46
N ASN A 74 -5.70 -8.54 7.50
CA ASN A 74 -6.46 -8.92 8.69
C ASN A 74 -6.75 -10.43 8.80
N ASP A 75 -6.25 -11.27 7.88
CA ASP A 75 -6.38 -12.73 7.94
C ASP A 75 -5.13 -13.33 8.60
N ARG A 76 -4.96 -13.09 9.90
CA ARG A 76 -3.84 -13.65 10.68
C ARG A 76 -4.26 -14.11 12.07
#